data_AF-A0A7Z1N5S1-F1
#
_entry.id   AF-A0A7Z1N5S1-F1
#
_cell.length_a   1.000
_cell.length_b   1.000
_cell.length_c   1.000
_cell.angle_alpha   90.00
_cell.angle_beta   90.00
_cell.angle_gamma   90.00
#
_symmetry.space_group_name_H-M   'P 1'
#
loop_
_entity.id
_entity.type
_entity.pdbx_description
1 polymer ?
#
loop_
_entity_poly.entity_id
_entity_poly.type
_entity_poly.pdbx_seq_one_letter_code
_entity_poly.pdbx_strand_id
1 'polypeptide(L)' 'MRHILILQRLEYSSINVVIGEKIRQGDLIGKCGNSGNSSEPHLHFQVMNTSKIDECVSLKIKFSNGRSPIKGDSI' A
#
# COMPACT_ATOMS: atom_id res chain seq x y z
N MET A 1 8.37 -9.88 -14.11
CA MET A 1 6.98 -9.39 -13.93
C MET A 1 7.02 -8.12 -13.09
N ARG A 2 6.18 -7.13 -13.41
CA ARG A 2 6.00 -5.93 -12.56
C ARG A 2 4.74 -6.14 -11.73
N HIS A 3 4.80 -5.78 -10.45
CA HIS A 3 3.65 -5.73 -9.55
C HIS A 3 3.31 -4.27 -9.26
N ILE A 4 2.04 -4.00 -8.94
CA ILE A 4 1.55 -2.68 -8.59
C ILE A 4 1.21 -2.68 -7.10
N LEU A 5 1.68 -1.67 -6.37
CA LEU A 5 1.32 -1.40 -4.98
C LEU A 5 0.43 -0.15 -4.93
N ILE A 6 -0.72 -0.27 -4.29
CA ILE A 6 -1.61 0.85 -3.98
C ILE A 6 -1.53 1.13 -2.48
N LEU A 7 -1.41 2.41 -2.11
CA LEU A 7 -1.52 2.91 -0.74
C LEU A 7 -2.68 3.91 -0.68
N GLN A 8 -3.52 3.81 0.34
CA GLN A 8 -4.66 4.71 0.57
C GLN A 8 -4.72 5.15 2.04
N ARG A 9 -5.60 6.14 2.31
CA ARG A 9 -5.82 6.69 3.66
C ARG A 9 -4.60 7.40 4.23
N LEU A 10 -3.76 7.96 3.37
CA LEU A 10 -2.60 8.76 3.78
C LEU A 10 -3.06 10.10 4.37
N GLU A 11 -2.28 10.67 5.29
CA GLU A 11 -2.54 11.99 5.88
C GLU A 11 -2.49 13.08 4.80
N TYR A 12 -3.41 14.05 4.87
CA TYR A 12 -3.44 15.17 3.93
C TYR A 12 -2.11 15.95 3.97
N SER A 13 -1.61 16.37 2.81
CA SER A 13 -0.32 17.07 2.66
C SER A 13 0.91 16.31 3.19
N SER A 14 0.82 14.99 3.39
CA SER A 14 1.96 14.17 3.85
C SER A 14 2.74 13.46 2.75
N ILE A 15 2.28 13.52 1.50
CA ILE A 15 2.92 12.85 0.37
C ILE A 15 4.31 13.47 0.14
N ASN A 16 5.34 12.62 0.19
CA ASN A 16 6.75 13.01 0.15
C ASN A 16 7.44 12.57 -1.16
N VAL A 17 6.67 12.20 -2.19
CA VAL A 17 7.16 11.75 -3.49
C VAL A 17 6.40 12.41 -4.63
N VAL A 18 6.98 12.43 -5.83
CA VAL A 18 6.33 12.96 -7.04
C VAL A 18 6.10 11.89 -8.11
N ILE A 19 5.21 12.17 -9.06
CA ILE A 19 4.89 11.27 -10.17
C ILE A 19 6.16 10.99 -10.99
N GLY A 20 6.45 9.71 -11.24
CA GLY A 20 7.63 9.28 -12.00
C GLY A 20 8.90 9.10 -11.16
N GLU A 21 8.86 9.46 -9.88
CA GLU A 21 9.98 9.25 -8.96
C GLU A 21 10.26 7.75 -8.75
N LYS A 22 11.55 7.39 -8.72
CA LYS A 22 11.99 6.02 -8.42
C LYS A 22 12.29 5.91 -6.93
N ILE A 23 11.54 5.07 -6.24
CA ILE A 23 11.69 4.81 -4.81
C ILE A 23 12.40 3.47 -4.54
N ARG A 24 12.95 3.34 -3.34
CA ARG A 24 13.57 2.14 -2.77
C ARG A 24 12.86 1.74 -1.47
N GLN A 25 13.10 0.52 -1.02
CA GLN A 25 12.63 0.07 0.29
C GLN A 25 13.21 0.98 1.38
N GLY A 26 12.36 1.47 2.26
CA GLY A 26 12.73 2.38 3.35
C GLY A 26 12.45 3.86 3.04
N ASP A 27 12.20 4.21 1.79
CA ASP A 27 11.87 5.60 1.43
C ASP A 27 10.50 6.01 1.99
N LEU A 28 10.43 7.24 2.54
CA LEU A 28 9.19 7.81 3.03
C LEU A 28 8.31 8.27 1.85
N ILE A 29 7.17 7.61 1.67
CA ILE A 29 6.17 7.94 0.65
C ILE A 29 5.13 8.92 1.19
N GLY A 30 4.71 8.76 2.44
CA GLY A 30 3.75 9.59 3.13
C GLY A 30 3.40 9.03 4.51
N LYS A 31 2.55 9.73 5.26
CA LYS A 31 2.14 9.32 6.61
C LYS A 31 0.79 8.61 6.59
N CYS A 32 0.61 7.64 7.49
CA CYS A 32 -0.69 7.03 7.76
C CYS A 32 -1.68 8.10 8.22
N GLY A 33 -2.93 8.03 7.79
CA GLY A 33 -3.95 9.00 8.15
C GLY A 33 -5.35 8.40 8.05
N ASN A 34 -6.33 9.28 7.79
CA ASN A 34 -7.74 8.92 7.70
C ASN A 34 -8.45 9.65 6.55
N SER A 35 -7.72 10.00 5.48
CA SER A 35 -8.30 10.70 4.32
C SER A 35 -9.25 9.81 3.53
N GLY A 36 -10.20 10.43 2.83
CA GLY A 36 -11.25 9.73 2.07
C GLY A 36 -12.41 9.28 2.95
N ASN A 37 -13.16 8.28 2.49
CA ASN A 37 -14.31 7.74 3.24
C ASN A 37 -13.86 6.61 4.17
N SER A 38 -13.53 6.95 5.41
CA SER A 38 -12.94 6.06 6.41
C SER A 38 -13.39 6.43 7.81
N SER A 39 -13.69 5.42 8.65
CA SER A 39 -14.16 5.63 10.02
C SER A 39 -13.03 5.91 11.02
N GLU A 40 -11.82 5.40 10.76
CA GLU A 40 -10.70 5.44 11.70
C GLU A 40 -9.34 5.47 10.98
N PRO A 41 -8.29 6.05 11.59
CA PRO A 41 -6.96 6.09 10.99
C PRO A 41 -6.36 4.69 10.79
N HIS A 42 -6.03 4.35 9.55
CA HIS A 42 -5.36 3.11 9.20
C HIS A 42 -4.71 3.23 7.82
N LEU A 43 -3.72 2.39 7.54
CA LEU A 43 -3.15 2.27 6.19
C LEU A 43 -3.87 1.15 5.43
N HIS A 44 -4.52 1.48 4.33
CA HIS A 44 -4.99 0.48 3.38
C HIS A 44 -3.93 0.30 2.29
N PHE A 45 -3.44 -0.93 2.13
CA PHE A 45 -2.49 -1.26 1.06
C PHE A 45 -2.94 -2.50 0.27
N GLN A 46 -2.60 -2.54 -1.01
CA GLN A 46 -2.94 -3.66 -1.90
C GLN A 46 -1.82 -3.90 -2.92
N VAL A 47 -1.47 -5.17 -3.14
CA VAL A 47 -0.55 -5.59 -4.22
C VAL A 47 -1.36 -6.29 -5.31
N MET A 48 -1.17 -5.87 -6.56
CA MET A 48 -1.94 -6.37 -7.71
C MET A 48 -1.06 -6.59 -8.96
N ASN A 49 -1.58 -7.37 -9.90
CA ASN A 49 -0.85 -7.80 -11.11
C ASN A 49 -0.84 -6.78 -12.27
N THR A 50 -1.81 -5.86 -12.31
CA THR A 50 -1.95 -4.83 -13.35
C THR A 50 -2.42 -3.53 -12.71
N SER A 51 -2.20 -2.38 -13.37
CA SER A 51 -2.69 -1.08 -12.88
C SER A 51 -4.17 -0.83 -13.20
N LYS A 52 -4.79 -1.67 -14.02
CA LYS A 52 -6.22 -1.59 -14.35
C LYS A 52 -7.05 -2.22 -13.24
N ILE A 53 -7.76 -1.41 -12.46
CA ILE A 53 -8.49 -1.86 -11.26
C ILE A 53 -9.56 -2.90 -11.62
N ASP A 54 -10.31 -2.71 -12.71
CA ASP A 54 -11.41 -3.59 -13.09
C ASP A 54 -10.97 -4.98 -13.59
N GLU A 55 -9.71 -5.10 -14.03
CA GLU A 55 -9.12 -6.35 -14.52
C GLU A 55 -8.13 -6.96 -13.53
N CYS A 56 -7.91 -6.31 -12.37
CA CYS A 56 -6.85 -6.72 -11.47
C CYS A 56 -7.23 -7.93 -10.62
N VAL A 57 -6.22 -8.73 -10.28
CA VAL A 57 -6.32 -9.70 -9.19
C VAL A 57 -5.43 -9.27 -8.03
N SER A 58 -5.93 -9.46 -6.83
CA SER A 58 -5.16 -9.26 -5.61
C SER A 58 -4.10 -10.36 -5.48
N LEU A 59 -2.85 -9.97 -5.23
CA LEU A 59 -1.72 -10.87 -5.06
C LEU A 59 -1.46 -11.10 -3.57
N LYS A 60 -1.18 -12.35 -3.19
CA LYS A 60 -0.78 -12.68 -1.82
C LYS A 60 0.60 -12.12 -1.53
N ILE A 61 0.74 -11.40 -0.42
CA ILE A 61 2.02 -10.92 0.07
C ILE A 61 2.69 -11.96 0.98
N LYS A 62 4.01 -11.80 1.15
CA LYS A 62 4.79 -12.45 2.21
C LYS A 62 5.65 -11.40 2.89
N PHE A 63 5.80 -11.53 4.21
CA PHE A 63 6.77 -10.73 4.95
C PHE A 63 8.20 -11.15 4.61
N SER A 64 9.17 -10.30 4.91
CA SER A 64 10.60 -10.56 4.63
C SER A 64 11.13 -11.83 5.30
N ASN A 65 10.53 -12.23 6.43
CA ASN A 65 10.82 -13.49 7.11
C ASN A 65 10.11 -14.72 6.49
N GLY A 66 9.45 -14.57 5.35
CA GLY A 66 8.75 -15.64 4.64
C GLY A 66 7.33 -15.94 5.14
N ARG A 67 6.89 -15.32 6.24
CA ARG A 67 5.55 -15.54 6.81
C ARG A 67 4.48 -14.93 5.90
N SER A 68 3.37 -15.64 5.73
CA SER A 68 2.17 -15.08 5.06
C SER A 68 1.25 -14.47 6.13
N PRO A 69 0.67 -13.28 5.91
CA PRO A 69 -0.31 -12.72 6.83
C PRO A 69 -1.57 -13.58 6.85
N ILE A 70 -2.16 -13.74 8.03
CA ILE A 70 -3.48 -14.33 8.24
C ILE A 70 -4.40 -13.28 8.88
N LYS A 71 -5.70 -13.38 8.61
CA LYS A 71 -6.69 -12.46 9.20
C LYS A 71 -6.61 -12.54 10.72
N GLY A 72 -6.50 -11.38 11.37
CA GLY A 72 -6.38 -11.26 12.83
C GLY A 72 -4.94 -11.22 13.34
N ASP A 73 -3.93 -11.33 12.46
CA ASP A 73 -2.55 -11.09 12.84
C ASP A 73 -2.37 -9.68 13.42
N SER A 74 -1.64 -9.61 14.53
CA SER A 74 -0.97 -8.39 15.00
C SER A 74 0.52 -8.55 14.73
N ILE A 75 1.11 -7.59 14.02
CA ILE A 75 2.52 -7.59 13.60
C ILE A 75 3.30 -6.48 14.28
#